data_AF-A0A3M7NQW9-F1
#
_entry.id   AF-A0A3M7NQW9-F1
#
_cell.length_a   1.000
_cell.length_b   1.000
_cell.length_c   1.000
_cell.angle_alpha   90.00
_cell.angle_beta   90.00
_cell.angle_gamma   90.00
#
_symmetry.space_group_name_H-M   'P 1'
#
loop_
_entity.id
_entity.type
_entity.pdbx_description
1 polymer ?
#
loop_
_entity_poly.entity_id
_entity_poly.type
_entity_poly.pdbx_seq_one_letter_code
_entity_poly.pdbx_strand_id
1 'polypeptide(L)'
;MFSTPENASKRYEDTGILIGEYLAHHPQAERTLKSIARMNYLHSPYVKSGKITNEDFLYTLSVFITEPIYWINQFEWRTLTEYEVCALGTFWKSIGDAMGINYKGHLKRETWQDGIEFCEDIKEWAQHYEAKKMVPTATNKQTANELVPLLLHYVPRALIPFSRQVVGVLMGERLRWAMM
;
A
#
# COMPACT_ATOMS: atom_id res chain seq x y z
N MET A 1 -13.42 9.42 -14.28
CA MET A 1 -12.65 9.92 -15.45
C MET A 1 -11.34 9.17 -15.67
N PHE A 2 -10.71 8.57 -14.65
CA PHE A 2 -9.43 7.83 -14.79
C PHE A 2 -9.52 6.29 -14.59
N SER A 3 -10.73 5.72 -14.59
CA SER A 3 -10.96 4.29 -14.34
C SER A 3 -11.17 3.48 -15.63
N THR A 4 -10.79 4.04 -16.78
CA THR A 4 -10.91 3.33 -18.06
C THR A 4 -9.66 2.47 -18.30
N PRO A 5 -9.75 1.37 -19.05
CA PRO A 5 -8.61 0.50 -19.36
C PRO A 5 -7.41 1.26 -19.94
N GLU A 6 -7.65 2.28 -20.77
CA GLU A 6 -6.60 3.08 -21.42
C GLU A 6 -5.75 3.88 -20.41
N ASN A 7 -6.32 4.21 -19.26
CA ASN A 7 -5.66 5.01 -18.22
C ASN A 7 -5.12 4.16 -17.05
N ALA A 8 -5.40 2.85 -17.04
CA ALA A 8 -5.04 1.96 -15.93
C ALA A 8 -3.52 1.85 -15.76
N SER A 9 -2.79 1.67 -16.86
CA SER A 9 -1.31 1.60 -16.85
C SER A 9 -0.69 2.91 -16.38
N LYS A 10 -1.18 4.06 -16.86
CA LYS A 10 -0.70 5.37 -16.42
C LYS A 10 -0.89 5.55 -14.91
N ARG A 11 -2.07 5.18 -14.37
CA ARG A 11 -2.32 5.28 -12.92
C ARG A 11 -1.37 4.39 -12.11
N TYR A 12 -1.13 3.18 -12.59
CA TYR A 12 -0.20 2.25 -11.97
C TYR A 12 1.22 2.85 -11.91
N GLU A 13 1.71 3.39 -13.03
CA GLU A 13 3.01 4.06 -13.11
C GLU A 13 3.07 5.36 -12.29
N ASP A 14 2.02 6.18 -12.31
CA ASP A 14 1.96 7.42 -11.50
C ASP A 14 2.15 7.11 -10.01
N THR A 15 1.54 6.02 -9.51
CA THR A 15 1.73 5.55 -8.14
C THR A 15 3.20 5.19 -7.89
N GLY A 16 3.80 4.38 -8.75
CA GLY A 16 5.21 3.97 -8.64
C GLY A 16 6.18 5.15 -8.67
N ILE A 17 5.97 6.11 -9.56
CA ILE A 17 6.82 7.31 -9.67
C ILE A 17 6.69 8.16 -8.41
N LEU A 18 5.46 8.52 -7.98
CA LEU A 18 5.28 9.36 -6.80
C LEU A 18 5.90 8.75 -5.55
N ILE A 19 5.71 7.45 -5.34
CA ILE A 19 6.31 6.71 -4.23
C ILE A 19 7.84 6.67 -4.37
N GLY A 20 8.35 6.35 -5.56
CA GLY A 20 9.78 6.29 -5.83
C GLY A 20 10.48 7.61 -5.55
N GLU A 21 9.85 8.75 -5.85
CA GLU A 21 10.41 10.07 -5.56
C GLU A 21 10.72 10.27 -4.08
N TYR A 22 9.78 9.97 -3.18
CA TYR A 22 9.98 10.19 -1.75
C TYR A 22 10.70 9.03 -1.04
N LEU A 23 10.85 7.87 -1.69
CA LEU A 23 11.71 6.78 -1.21
C LEU A 23 13.19 6.98 -1.57
N ALA A 24 13.47 7.50 -2.76
CA ALA A 24 14.83 7.54 -3.31
C ALA A 24 15.62 8.81 -2.96
N HIS A 25 14.95 9.85 -2.48
CA HIS A 25 15.57 11.15 -2.22
C HIS A 25 15.48 11.57 -0.75
N HIS A 26 16.36 12.47 -0.34
CA HIS A 26 16.35 13.04 1.01
C HIS A 26 14.96 13.63 1.36
N PRO A 27 14.47 13.52 2.61
CA PRO A 27 13.13 14.00 2.99
C PRO A 27 12.85 15.48 2.67
N GLN A 28 13.89 16.31 2.68
CA GLN A 28 13.80 17.75 2.38
C GLN A 28 14.12 18.10 0.92
N ALA A 29 14.38 17.11 0.06
CA ALA A 29 14.63 17.37 -1.35
C ALA A 29 13.37 17.90 -2.03
N GLU A 30 13.54 18.81 -2.99
CA GLU A 30 12.42 19.41 -3.73
C GLU A 30 11.53 18.34 -4.40
N ARG A 31 12.14 17.26 -4.92
CA ARG A 31 11.42 16.14 -5.55
C ARG A 31 10.52 15.40 -4.55
N THR A 32 11.03 15.09 -3.35
CA THR A 32 10.28 14.47 -2.25
C THR A 32 9.08 15.32 -1.84
N LEU A 33 9.31 16.62 -1.61
CA LEU A 33 8.24 17.53 -1.19
C LEU A 33 7.17 17.68 -2.29
N LYS A 34 7.59 17.77 -3.57
CA LYS A 34 6.67 17.84 -4.71
C LYS A 34 5.86 16.56 -4.89
N SER A 35 6.45 15.38 -4.72
CA SER A 35 5.73 14.12 -4.88
C SER A 35 4.69 13.91 -3.78
N ILE A 36 5.03 14.21 -2.52
CA ILE A 36 4.07 14.16 -1.40
C ILE A 36 2.95 15.19 -1.62
N ALA A 37 3.28 16.43 -1.98
CA ALA A 37 2.27 17.45 -2.27
C ALA A 37 1.36 17.05 -3.44
N ARG A 38 1.91 16.44 -4.49
CA ARG A 38 1.14 15.94 -5.63
C ARG A 38 0.21 14.80 -5.24
N MET A 39 0.68 13.84 -4.43
CA MET A 39 -0.13 12.76 -3.89
C MET A 39 -1.31 13.31 -3.06
N ASN A 40 -1.04 14.25 -2.15
CA ASN A 40 -2.08 14.90 -1.33
C ASN A 40 -3.09 15.66 -2.20
N TYR A 41 -2.62 16.39 -3.22
CA TYR A 41 -3.49 17.08 -4.16
C TYR A 41 -4.43 16.12 -4.89
N LEU A 42 -3.91 15.00 -5.40
CA LEU A 42 -4.68 14.00 -6.14
C LEU A 42 -5.75 13.32 -5.26
N HIS A 43 -5.45 13.08 -3.99
CA HIS A 43 -6.43 12.51 -3.06
C HIS A 43 -7.48 13.54 -2.56
N SER A 44 -7.13 14.84 -2.53
CA SER A 44 -7.97 15.86 -1.90
C SER A 44 -9.44 15.92 -2.35
N PRO A 45 -9.82 15.74 -3.63
CA PRO A 45 -11.23 15.78 -4.04
C PRO A 45 -12.01 14.55 -3.55
N TYR A 46 -11.34 13.40 -3.44
CA TYR A 46 -11.94 12.15 -2.95
C TYR A 46 -12.16 12.18 -1.44
N VAL A 47 -11.20 12.77 -0.70
CA VAL A 47 -11.35 13.03 0.73
C VAL A 47 -12.50 14.01 0.98
N LYS A 48 -12.53 15.14 0.25
CA LYS A 48 -13.60 16.16 0.37
C LYS A 48 -14.99 15.62 0.03
N SER A 49 -15.08 14.62 -0.86
CA SER A 49 -16.35 13.97 -1.22
C SER A 49 -16.67 12.74 -0.36
N GLY A 50 -15.85 12.41 0.64
CA GLY A 50 -16.06 11.26 1.52
C GLY A 50 -15.84 9.90 0.86
N LYS A 51 -15.22 9.87 -0.33
CA LYS A 51 -14.93 8.62 -1.07
C LYS A 51 -13.65 7.93 -0.60
N ILE A 52 -12.75 8.66 0.04
CA ILE A 52 -11.59 8.12 0.74
C ILE A 52 -11.71 8.59 2.19
N THR A 53 -11.88 7.64 3.10
CA THR A 53 -11.95 7.89 4.53
C THR A 53 -10.55 7.88 5.14
N ASN A 54 -10.44 8.33 6.40
CA ASN A 54 -9.19 8.24 7.15
C ASN A 54 -8.73 6.78 7.34
N GLU A 55 -9.67 5.84 7.54
CA GLU A 55 -9.36 4.42 7.65
C GLU A 55 -8.81 3.84 6.34
N ASP A 56 -9.31 4.30 5.19
CA ASP A 56 -8.80 3.85 3.88
C ASP A 56 -7.33 4.29 3.68
N PHE A 57 -6.99 5.51 4.11
CA PHE A 57 -5.60 5.95 4.14
C PHE A 57 -4.75 5.16 5.12
N LEU A 58 -5.23 4.98 6.35
CA LEU A 58 -4.49 4.27 7.40
C LEU A 58 -4.23 2.81 7.01
N TYR A 59 -5.20 2.17 6.36
CA TYR A 59 -5.04 0.82 5.82
C TYR A 59 -4.03 0.78 4.68
N THR A 60 -4.11 1.70 3.73
CA THR A 60 -3.13 1.78 2.65
C THR A 60 -1.71 2.02 3.19
N LEU A 61 -1.55 2.90 4.18
CA LEU A 61 -0.27 3.13 4.85
C LEU A 61 0.25 1.85 5.54
N SER A 62 -0.64 1.10 6.20
CA SER A 62 -0.26 -0.16 6.86
C SER A 62 0.35 -1.15 5.88
N VAL A 63 -0.24 -1.29 4.67
CA VAL A 63 0.25 -2.20 3.63
C VAL A 63 1.67 -1.82 3.16
N PHE A 64 1.98 -0.53 3.05
CA PHE A 64 3.34 -0.06 2.71
C PHE A 64 4.39 -0.37 3.79
N ILE A 65 3.97 -0.61 5.02
CA ILE A 65 4.84 -0.98 6.14
C ILE A 65 4.93 -2.50 6.26
N THR A 66 3.79 -3.17 6.38
CA THR A 66 3.71 -4.57 6.79
C THR A 66 4.08 -5.53 5.67
N GLU A 67 3.67 -5.26 4.43
CA GLU A 67 3.94 -6.18 3.33
C GLU A 67 5.43 -6.27 3.00
N PRO A 68 6.19 -5.16 2.83
CA PRO A 68 7.62 -5.29 2.58
C PRO A 68 8.36 -6.04 3.70
N ILE A 69 8.02 -5.79 4.97
CA ILE A 69 8.61 -6.50 6.11
C ILE A 69 8.29 -8.00 6.04
N TYR A 70 7.02 -8.36 5.80
CA TYR A 70 6.59 -9.75 5.68
C TYR A 70 7.32 -10.45 4.53
N TRP A 71 7.31 -9.86 3.34
CA TRP A 71 7.88 -10.46 2.14
C TRP A 71 9.39 -10.66 2.25
N ILE A 72 10.12 -9.65 2.74
CA ILE A 72 11.57 -9.78 2.95
C ILE A 72 11.86 -10.91 3.94
N ASN A 73 11.16 -10.94 5.08
CA ASN A 73 11.42 -11.96 6.10
C ASN A 73 11.02 -13.38 5.68
N GLN A 74 10.10 -13.56 4.73
CA GLN A 74 9.64 -14.87 4.28
C GLN A 74 10.35 -15.38 3.03
N PHE A 75 10.67 -14.50 2.08
CA PHE A 75 11.06 -14.90 0.73
C PHE A 75 12.42 -14.39 0.27
N GLU A 76 13.01 -13.42 0.96
CA GLU A 76 14.35 -12.92 0.61
C GLU A 76 15.46 -13.72 1.32
N TRP A 77 16.68 -13.52 0.85
CA TRP A 77 17.87 -14.23 1.34
C TRP A 77 18.25 -13.90 2.81
N ARG A 78 17.63 -12.88 3.41
CA ARG A 78 17.81 -12.50 4.81
C ARG A 78 16.55 -11.87 5.40
N THR A 79 16.50 -11.84 6.72
CA THR A 79 15.50 -11.07 7.47
C THR A 79 15.95 -9.62 7.69
N LEU A 80 14.99 -8.74 7.94
CA LEU A 80 15.24 -7.39 8.43
C LEU A 80 15.69 -7.42 9.88
N THR A 81 16.63 -6.55 10.21
CA THR A 81 17.02 -6.26 11.60
C THR A 81 16.00 -5.35 12.27
N GLU A 82 15.99 -5.31 13.61
CA GLU A 82 15.16 -4.37 14.37
C GLU A 82 15.40 -2.92 13.96
N TYR A 83 16.66 -2.57 13.66
CA TYR A 83 17.04 -1.22 13.22
C TYR A 83 16.40 -0.85 11.87
N GLU A 84 16.36 -1.80 10.93
CA GLU A 84 15.72 -1.61 9.62
C GLU A 84 14.19 -1.51 9.75
N VAL A 85 13.58 -2.32 10.61
CA VAL A 85 12.13 -2.24 10.91
C VAL A 85 11.79 -0.90 11.56
N CYS A 86 12.61 -0.44 12.51
CA CYS A 86 12.45 0.86 13.15
C CYS A 86 12.55 2.02 12.14
N ALA A 87 13.53 1.95 11.22
CA ALA A 87 13.69 2.95 10.18
C ALA A 87 12.50 2.98 9.21
N LEU A 88 12.01 1.81 8.77
CA LEU A 88 10.81 1.71 7.93
C LEU A 88 9.57 2.28 8.61
N GLY A 89 9.35 1.92 9.88
CA GLY A 89 8.23 2.43 10.67
C GLY A 89 8.28 3.95 10.83
N THR A 90 9.46 4.47 11.16
CA THR A 90 9.68 5.92 11.30
C THR A 90 9.45 6.66 9.99
N PHE A 91 10.00 6.12 8.89
CA PHE A 91 9.86 6.70 7.56
C PHE A 91 8.38 6.75 7.15
N TRP A 92 7.67 5.64 7.20
CA TRP A 92 6.27 5.61 6.76
C TRP A 92 5.34 6.37 7.70
N LYS A 93 5.61 6.39 9.01
CA LYS A 93 4.90 7.30 9.92
C LYS A 93 5.05 8.75 9.46
N SER A 94 6.26 9.17 9.09
CA SER A 94 6.48 10.54 8.59
C SER A 94 5.69 10.86 7.31
N ILE A 95 5.52 9.88 6.42
CA ILE A 95 4.67 10.02 5.23
C ILE A 95 3.19 10.11 5.65
N GLY A 96 2.73 9.27 6.58
CA GLY A 96 1.38 9.34 7.11
C GLY A 96 1.05 10.68 7.78
N ASP A 97 2.01 11.22 8.54
CA ASP A 97 1.92 12.56 9.14
C ASP A 97 1.81 13.63 8.05
N ALA A 98 2.64 13.56 7.01
CA ALA A 98 2.62 14.49 5.88
C ALA A 98 1.35 14.37 5.01
N MET A 99 0.67 13.23 5.04
CA MET A 99 -0.64 13.01 4.43
C MET A 99 -1.81 13.49 5.31
N GLY A 100 -1.53 13.87 6.56
CA GLY A 100 -2.55 14.29 7.53
C GLY A 100 -3.42 13.14 8.03
N ILE A 101 -2.90 11.91 8.04
CA ILE A 101 -3.62 10.74 8.57
C ILE A 101 -3.77 10.90 10.07
N ASN A 102 -5.00 10.77 10.57
CA ASN A 102 -5.29 10.81 11.99
C ASN A 102 -5.21 9.40 12.58
N TYR A 103 -4.32 9.19 13.56
CA TYR A 103 -4.19 7.90 14.24
C TYR A 103 -5.11 7.77 15.46
N LYS A 104 -5.52 8.90 16.04
CA LYS A 104 -6.28 8.95 17.29
C LYS A 104 -7.64 8.29 17.12
N GLY A 105 -7.96 7.35 18.01
CA GLY A 105 -9.20 6.58 17.97
C GLY A 105 -9.19 5.40 16.99
N HIS A 106 -8.11 5.23 16.21
CA HIS A 106 -7.91 4.07 15.35
C HIS A 106 -6.83 3.15 15.91
N LEU A 107 -5.63 3.68 16.17
CA LEU A 107 -4.53 2.92 16.77
C LEU A 107 -4.66 2.88 18.31
N LYS A 108 -4.02 1.89 18.94
CA LYS A 108 -4.06 1.73 20.40
C LYS A 108 -3.35 2.85 21.13
N ARG A 109 -2.33 3.44 20.50
CA ARG A 109 -1.51 4.52 21.05
C ARG A 109 -1.69 5.80 20.25
N GLU A 110 -1.43 6.92 20.91
CA GLU A 110 -1.32 8.24 20.27
C GLU A 110 0.13 8.65 20.03
N THR A 111 1.06 8.00 20.73
CA THR A 111 2.50 8.23 20.66
C THR A 111 3.22 6.89 20.76
N TRP A 112 4.36 6.78 20.08
CA TRP A 112 5.19 5.58 20.04
C TRP A 112 6.61 5.95 20.44
N GLN A 113 7.28 5.05 21.15
CA GLN A 113 8.67 5.21 21.53
C GLN A 113 9.58 5.28 20.29
N ASP A 114 9.29 4.44 19.29
CA ASP A 114 10.05 4.33 18.06
C ASP A 114 9.20 3.78 16.90
N GLY A 115 9.84 3.54 15.75
CA GLY A 115 9.17 3.01 14.58
C GLY A 115 8.73 1.55 14.71
N ILE A 116 9.32 0.75 15.60
CA ILE A 116 8.92 -0.64 15.82
C ILE A 116 7.56 -0.65 16.50
N GLU A 117 7.39 0.12 17.57
CA GLU A 117 6.12 0.19 18.29
C GLU A 117 4.98 0.73 17.40
N PHE A 118 5.29 1.69 16.52
CA PHE A 118 4.34 2.15 15.50
C PHE A 118 3.96 1.05 14.51
N CYS A 119 4.96 0.32 13.97
CA CYS A 119 4.74 -0.81 13.07
C CYS A 119 3.84 -1.89 13.70
N GLU A 120 4.05 -2.23 14.97
CA GLU A 120 3.25 -3.24 15.66
C GLU A 120 1.80 -2.79 15.85
N ASP A 121 1.59 -1.54 16.26
CA ASP A 121 0.26 -0.97 16.50
C ASP A 121 -0.57 -0.89 15.21
N ILE A 122 0.03 -0.35 14.13
CA ILE A 122 -0.67 -0.25 12.84
C ILE A 122 -0.91 -1.63 12.21
N LYS A 123 0.02 -2.59 12.39
CA LYS A 123 -0.16 -3.97 11.92
C LYS A 123 -1.34 -4.64 12.61
N GLU A 124 -1.44 -4.52 13.94
CA GLU A 124 -2.55 -5.08 14.67
C GLU A 124 -3.88 -4.45 14.25
N TRP A 125 -3.92 -3.12 14.11
CA TRP A 125 -5.11 -2.43 13.61
C TRP A 125 -5.50 -2.92 12.20
N ALA A 126 -4.53 -3.05 11.29
CA ALA A 126 -4.76 -3.51 9.93
C ALA A 126 -5.37 -4.93 9.89
N GLN A 127 -4.88 -5.86 10.71
CA GLN A 127 -5.43 -7.21 10.80
C GLN A 127 -6.92 -7.22 11.18
N HIS A 128 -7.32 -6.33 12.10
CA HIS A 128 -8.72 -6.15 12.49
C HIS A 128 -9.55 -5.46 11.41
N TYR A 129 -8.98 -4.47 10.72
CA TYR A 129 -9.61 -3.79 9.59
C TYR A 129 -9.88 -4.80 8.46
N GLU A 130 -8.89 -5.57 8.06
CA GLU A 130 -9.02 -6.61 7.03
C GLU A 130 -10.08 -7.65 7.39
N ALA A 131 -10.14 -8.08 8.66
CA ALA A 131 -11.11 -9.08 9.10
C ALA A 131 -12.57 -8.60 8.91
N LYS A 132 -12.78 -7.27 8.91
CA LYS A 132 -14.09 -6.64 8.74
C LYS A 132 -14.35 -6.17 7.31
N LYS A 133 -13.31 -5.77 6.57
CA LYS A 133 -13.42 -4.98 5.33
C LYS A 133 -12.85 -5.67 4.09
N MET A 134 -11.94 -6.63 4.23
CA MET A 134 -11.40 -7.39 3.10
C MET A 134 -12.38 -8.51 2.73
N VAL A 135 -13.50 -8.12 2.14
CA VAL A 135 -14.64 -8.98 1.79
C VAL A 135 -14.88 -9.02 0.27
N PRO A 136 -15.52 -10.06 -0.28
CA PRO A 136 -15.85 -10.14 -1.70
C PRO A 136 -16.73 -8.97 -2.12
N THR A 137 -16.35 -8.33 -3.22
CA THR A 137 -17.17 -7.31 -3.88
C THR A 137 -16.85 -7.35 -5.37
N ALA A 138 -17.86 -7.18 -6.23
CA ALA A 138 -17.69 -7.25 -7.68
C ALA A 138 -16.60 -6.29 -8.20
N THR A 139 -16.46 -5.12 -7.58
CA THR A 139 -15.42 -4.14 -7.92
C THR A 139 -14.00 -4.59 -7.55
N ASN A 140 -13.84 -5.44 -6.53
CA ASN A 140 -12.53 -6.01 -6.16
C ASN A 140 -12.05 -6.97 -7.24
N LYS A 141 -12.94 -7.88 -7.68
CA LYS A 141 -12.67 -8.81 -8.78
C LYS A 141 -12.39 -8.07 -10.09
N GLN A 142 -13.18 -7.04 -10.40
CA GLN A 142 -12.92 -6.19 -11.56
C GLN A 142 -11.53 -5.55 -11.49
N THR A 143 -11.19 -4.92 -10.36
CA THR A 143 -9.87 -4.29 -10.18
C THR A 143 -8.74 -5.30 -10.31
N ALA A 144 -8.87 -6.50 -9.73
CA ALA A 144 -7.89 -7.57 -9.87
C ALA A 144 -7.74 -8.04 -11.33
N ASN A 145 -8.85 -8.20 -12.06
CA ASN A 145 -8.83 -8.59 -13.47
C ASN A 145 -8.12 -7.58 -14.39
N GLU A 146 -8.22 -6.29 -14.07
CA GLU A 146 -7.51 -5.23 -14.81
C GLU A 146 -6.03 -5.11 -14.41
N LEU A 147 -5.69 -5.41 -13.15
CA LEU A 147 -4.31 -5.34 -12.65
C LEU A 147 -3.44 -6.52 -13.13
N VAL A 148 -3.98 -7.75 -13.15
CA VAL A 148 -3.20 -8.95 -13.48
C VAL A 148 -2.51 -8.86 -14.85
N PRO A 149 -3.15 -8.38 -15.94
CA PRO A 149 -2.46 -8.16 -17.21
C PRO A 149 -1.30 -7.18 -17.15
N LEU A 150 -1.39 -6.14 -16.30
CA LEU A 150 -0.30 -5.18 -16.10
C LEU A 150 0.91 -5.85 -15.41
N LEU A 151 0.67 -6.66 -14.37
CA LEU A 151 1.72 -7.42 -13.69
C LEU A 151 2.43 -8.42 -14.60
N LEU A 152 1.68 -9.00 -15.55
CA LEU A 152 2.18 -10.02 -16.47
C LEU A 152 2.65 -9.44 -17.81
N HIS A 153 2.79 -8.11 -17.94
CA HIS A 153 3.10 -7.45 -19.21
C HIS A 153 4.36 -7.99 -19.89
N TYR A 154 5.41 -8.25 -19.12
CA TYR A 154 6.69 -8.77 -19.63
C TYR A 154 6.76 -10.31 -19.64
N VAL A 155 5.71 -11.01 -19.22
CA VAL A 155 5.68 -12.48 -19.21
C VAL A 155 5.39 -13.00 -20.62
N PRO A 156 6.20 -13.92 -21.17
CA PRO A 156 5.94 -14.53 -22.47
C PRO A 156 4.54 -15.15 -22.54
N ARG A 157 3.84 -14.98 -23.67
CA ARG A 157 2.44 -15.39 -23.84
C ARG A 157 2.15 -16.84 -23.43
N ALA A 158 3.09 -17.75 -23.73
CA ALA A 158 2.97 -19.16 -23.38
C ALA A 158 2.95 -19.43 -21.86
N LEU A 159 3.55 -18.55 -21.06
CA LEU A 159 3.63 -18.68 -19.59
C LEU A 159 2.49 -17.98 -18.86
N ILE A 160 1.68 -17.15 -19.53
CA ILE A 160 0.60 -16.38 -18.90
C ILE A 160 -0.36 -17.27 -18.08
N PRO A 161 -0.86 -18.42 -18.57
CA PRO A 161 -1.79 -19.25 -17.78
C PRO A 161 -1.17 -19.72 -16.46
N PHE A 162 0.11 -20.11 -16.49
CA PHE A 162 0.85 -20.51 -15.29
C PHE A 162 1.08 -19.32 -14.36
N SER A 163 1.56 -18.19 -14.87
CA SER A 163 1.84 -17.00 -14.05
C SER A 163 0.59 -16.43 -13.38
N ARG A 164 -0.60 -16.57 -13.99
CA ARG A 164 -1.87 -16.22 -13.33
C ARG A 164 -2.13 -17.04 -12.07
N GLN A 165 -1.77 -18.33 -12.07
CA GLN A 165 -1.89 -19.17 -10.87
C GLN A 165 -0.89 -18.74 -9.80
N VAL A 166 0.35 -18.41 -10.21
CA VAL A 166 1.38 -17.90 -9.29
C VAL A 166 0.91 -16.63 -8.57
N VAL A 167 0.32 -15.67 -9.29
CA VAL A 167 -0.26 -14.46 -8.67
C VAL A 167 -1.29 -14.83 -7.60
N GLY A 168 -2.16 -15.81 -7.86
CA GLY A 168 -3.12 -16.30 -6.87
C GLY A 168 -2.46 -16.92 -5.64
N VAL A 169 -1.40 -17.72 -5.82
CA VAL A 169 -0.67 -18.36 -4.70
C VAL A 169 -0.03 -17.31 -3.79
N LEU A 170 0.55 -16.26 -4.38
CA LEU A 170 1.21 -15.17 -3.66
C LEU A 170 0.22 -14.27 -2.90
N MET A 171 -1.05 -14.22 -3.31
CA MET A 171 -2.09 -13.56 -2.55
C MET A 171 -2.43 -14.38 -1.30
N GLY A 172 -2.48 -13.75 -0.12
CA GLY A 172 -2.97 -14.41 1.09
C GLY A 172 -4.40 -14.94 0.94
N GLU A 173 -4.80 -15.90 1.78
CA GLU A 173 -6.13 -16.54 1.71
C GLU A 173 -7.28 -15.53 1.70
N ARG A 174 -7.24 -14.55 2.62
CA ARG A 174 -8.28 -13.52 2.73
C ARG A 174 -8.36 -12.62 1.49
N LEU A 175 -7.21 -12.27 0.92
CA LEU A 175 -7.14 -11.45 -0.29
C LEU A 175 -7.71 -12.19 -1.49
N ARG A 176 -7.35 -13.48 -1.66
CA ARG A 176 -7.95 -14.34 -2.70
C ARG A 176 -9.46 -14.40 -2.55
N TRP A 177 -9.96 -14.62 -1.33
CA TRP A 177 -11.39 -14.66 -1.06
C TRP A 177 -12.08 -13.33 -1.41
N ALA A 178 -11.50 -12.19 -1.05
CA ALA A 178 -12.05 -10.87 -1.36
C ALA A 178 -12.07 -10.51 -2.86
N MET A 179 -11.34 -11.27 -3.69
CA MET A 179 -11.31 -11.14 -5.15
C MET A 179 -12.21 -12.13 -5.90
N MET A 180 -12.95 -13.00 -5.19
CA MET A 180 -13.85 -14.00 -5.79
C MET A 180 -15.13 -13.39 -6.36
#